data_AF-A0A954N3W0-F1
#
_entry.id   AF-A0A954N3W0-F1
#
_cell.length_a   1.000
_cell.length_b   1.000
_cell.length_c   1.000
_cell.angle_alpha   90.00
_cell.angle_beta   90.00
_cell.angle_gamma   90.00
#
_symmetry.space_group_name_H-M   'P 1'
#
loop_
_entity.id
_entity.type
_entity.pdbx_description
1 polymer ?
#
loop_
_entity_poly.entity_id
_entity_poly.type
_entity_poly.pdbx_seq_one_letter_code
_entity_poly.pdbx_strand_id
1 'polypeptide(L)'
;MGTSPPQLFRGLRIVSLMTLLSRVLGMVRDMAMAGQFGLGPIMDAFTVAFRIPNLSRKLFGEGALATAFIPVFVRDLQKPDRTDAWRIASAVFTLLTLFLSVVVAVAEIGIWLWFLWG
;
A
#
# COMPACT_ATOMS: atom_id res chain seq x y z
N MET A 1 -22.87 26.67 23.87
CA MET A 1 -22.82 25.19 23.72
C MET A 1 -21.67 24.89 22.78
N GLY A 2 -20.52 24.47 23.32
CA GLY A 2 -19.22 24.53 22.63
C GLY A 2 -19.07 23.49 21.54
N THR A 3 -18.86 23.94 20.31
CA THR A 3 -18.43 23.09 19.19
C THR A 3 -16.92 22.88 19.30
N SER A 4 -16.49 21.81 19.96
CA SER A 4 -15.11 21.34 19.84
C SER A 4 -14.81 21.09 18.35
N PRO A 5 -13.71 21.62 17.75
CA PRO A 5 -13.36 21.26 16.39
C PRO A 5 -13.22 19.74 16.33
N PRO A 6 -13.97 19.06 15.44
CA PRO A 6 -14.28 17.65 15.58
C PRO A 6 -13.00 16.83 15.38
N GLN A 7 -12.86 15.72 16.12
CA GLN A 7 -11.72 14.79 16.07
C GLN A 7 -11.31 14.36 14.64
N LEU A 8 -12.26 14.47 13.70
CA LEU A 8 -12.11 14.35 12.25
C LEU A 8 -10.99 15.25 11.66
N PHE A 9 -10.91 16.53 12.04
CA PHE A 9 -9.92 17.47 11.49
C PHE A 9 -8.48 17.12 11.86
N ARG A 10 -8.27 16.58 13.08
CA ARG A 10 -6.94 16.15 13.55
C ARG A 10 -6.48 14.89 12.80
N GLY A 11 -7.38 13.90 12.63
CA GLY A 11 -7.08 12.68 11.87
C GLY A 11 -6.76 12.97 10.41
N LEU A 12 -7.59 13.78 9.75
CA LEU A 12 -7.38 14.19 8.36
C LEU A 12 -6.04 14.91 8.14
N ARG A 13 -5.66 15.79 9.07
CA ARG A 13 -4.38 16.52 9.01
C ARG A 13 -3.17 15.60 9.07
N ILE A 14 -3.20 14.59 9.95
CA ILE A 14 -2.10 13.63 10.09
C ILE A 14 -1.97 12.79 8.82
N VAL A 15 -3.07 12.23 8.32
CA VAL A 15 -3.06 11.40 7.09
C VAL A 15 -2.58 12.20 5.89
N SER A 16 -3.05 13.44 5.73
CA SER A 16 -2.63 14.32 4.63
C SER A 16 -1.14 14.66 4.70
N LEU A 17 -0.62 14.96 5.90
CA LEU A 17 0.80 15.24 6.09
C LEU A 17 1.66 14.01 5.79
N MET A 18 1.26 12.84 6.26
CA MET A 18 1.96 11.58 5.95
C MET A 18 1.94 11.26 4.46
N THR A 19 0.83 11.53 3.78
CA THR A 19 0.70 11.35 2.32
C THR A 19 1.63 12.31 1.56
N LEU A 20 1.66 13.58 1.95
CA LEU A 20 2.55 14.58 1.35
C LEU A 20 4.02 14.21 1.56
N LEU A 21 4.39 13.82 2.78
CA LEU A 21 5.76 13.42 3.10
C LEU A 21 6.18 12.21 2.25
N SER A 22 5.32 11.20 2.11
CA SER A 22 5.59 10.03 1.26
C SER A 22 5.79 10.42 -0.20
N ARG A 23 5.00 11.36 -0.73
CA ARG A 23 5.15 11.86 -2.11
C ARG A 23 6.46 12.63 -2.32
N VAL A 24 6.82 13.49 -1.38
CA VAL A 24 8.08 14.25 -1.43
C VAL A 24 9.27 13.29 -1.36
N LEU A 25 9.26 12.31 -0.46
CA LEU A 25 10.30 11.29 -0.39
C LEU A 25 10.40 10.47 -1.68
N GLY A 26 9.27 10.12 -2.29
CA GLY A 26 9.23 9.46 -3.59
C GLY A 26 9.86 10.33 -4.69
N MET A 27 9.54 11.62 -4.73
CA MET A 27 10.12 12.57 -5.68
C MET A 27 11.63 12.73 -5.49
N VAL A 28 12.10 12.85 -4.24
CA VAL A 28 13.53 12.92 -3.92
C VAL A 28 14.26 11.65 -4.38
N ARG A 29 13.67 10.47 -4.16
CA ARG A 29 14.20 9.21 -4.67
C ARG A 29 14.29 9.22 -6.20
N ASP A 30 13.24 9.65 -6.88
CA ASP A 30 13.23 9.69 -8.35
C ASP A 30 14.27 10.68 -8.90
N MET A 31 14.46 11.84 -8.24
CA MET A 31 15.52 12.80 -8.58
C MET A 31 16.92 12.24 -8.33
N ALA A 32 17.13 11.53 -7.22
CA ALA A 32 18.41 10.88 -6.91
C ALA A 32 18.75 9.79 -7.94
N MET A 33 17.76 8.96 -8.30
CA MET A 33 17.91 7.92 -9.33
C MET A 33 18.19 8.52 -10.70
N ALA A 34 17.45 9.57 -11.10
CA ALA A 34 17.71 10.28 -12.36
C ALA A 34 19.09 10.96 -12.37
N GLY A 35 19.56 11.48 -11.23
CA GLY A 35 20.90 12.06 -11.10
C GLY A 35 22.03 11.04 -11.19
N GLN A 36 21.82 9.82 -10.65
CA GLN A 36 22.83 8.76 -10.69
C GLN A 36 22.83 7.95 -11.99
N PHE A 37 21.65 7.63 -12.55
CA PHE A 37 21.51 6.74 -13.71
C PHE A 37 21.20 7.47 -15.03
N GLY A 38 20.88 8.77 -14.98
CA GLY A 38 20.46 9.55 -16.14
C GLY A 38 19.07 9.17 -16.67
N LEU A 39 18.67 9.79 -17.78
CA LEU A 39 17.42 9.48 -18.51
C LEU A 39 17.67 8.31 -19.49
N GLY A 40 17.81 7.10 -18.95
CA GLY A 40 18.10 5.91 -19.75
C GLY A 40 17.23 4.69 -19.40
N PRO A 41 17.47 3.54 -20.06
CA PRO A 41 16.65 2.33 -19.91
C PRO A 41 16.53 1.82 -18.47
N ILE A 42 17.54 2.07 -17.64
CA ILE A 42 17.55 1.71 -16.22
C ILE A 42 16.49 2.51 -15.44
N MET A 43 16.35 3.81 -15.75
CA MET A 43 15.36 4.67 -15.10
C MET A 43 13.94 4.29 -15.51
N ASP A 44 13.74 3.89 -16.78
CA ASP A 44 12.46 3.38 -17.27
C ASP A 44 12.08 2.07 -16.58
N ALA A 45 13.02 1.12 -16.49
CA ALA A 45 12.84 -0.15 -15.80
C ALA A 45 12.53 0.07 -14.30
N PHE A 46 13.26 0.95 -13.63
CA PHE A 46 13.00 1.33 -12.24
C PHE A 46 11.60 1.91 -12.06
N THR A 47 11.22 2.86 -12.91
CA THR A 47 9.91 3.52 -12.86
C THR A 47 8.77 2.52 -13.09
N VAL A 48 8.93 1.60 -14.04
CA VAL A 48 7.96 0.52 -14.29
C VAL A 48 7.90 -0.45 -13.12
N ALA A 49 9.04 -0.86 -12.57
CA ALA A 49 9.11 -1.77 -11.42
C ALA A 49 8.36 -1.20 -10.21
N PHE A 50 8.47 0.12 -9.95
CA PHE A 50 7.75 0.77 -8.86
C PHE A 50 6.24 0.92 -9.09
N ARG A 51 5.72 0.73 -10.31
CA ARG A 51 4.26 0.77 -10.55
C ARG A 51 3.56 -0.43 -9.96
N ILE A 52 4.16 -1.63 -10.05
CA ILE A 52 3.57 -2.88 -9.54
C ILE A 52 3.20 -2.76 -8.05
N PRO A 53 4.14 -2.43 -7.12
CA PRO A 53 3.80 -2.26 -5.70
C PRO A 53 2.91 -1.05 -5.44
N ASN A 54 2.99 0.01 -6.26
CA ASN A 54 2.09 1.15 -6.11
C ASN A 54 0.65 0.82 -6.47
N LEU A 55 0.44 -0.02 -7.50
CA LEU A 55 -0.89 -0.49 -7.89
C LEU A 55 -1.48 -1.40 -6.80
N SER A 56 -0.70 -2.35 -6.28
CA SER A 56 -1.17 -3.21 -5.18
C SER A 56 -1.53 -2.38 -3.93
N ARG A 57 -0.69 -1.41 -3.54
CA ARG A 57 -0.98 -0.48 -2.44
C ARG A 57 -2.27 0.30 -2.67
N LYS A 58 -2.49 0.82 -3.89
CA LYS A 58 -3.70 1.56 -4.25
C LYS A 58 -4.96 0.67 -4.23
N LEU A 59 -4.86 -0.59 -4.64
CA LEU A 59 -6.01 -1.50 -4.68
C LEU A 59 -6.38 -2.03 -3.28
N PHE A 60 -5.38 -2.49 -2.52
CA PHE A 60 -5.60 -3.24 -1.29
C PHE A 60 -5.42 -2.40 -0.02
N GLY A 61 -4.53 -1.41 -0.02
CA GLY A 61 -4.20 -0.59 1.15
C GLY A 61 -4.97 0.73 1.25
N GLU A 62 -5.26 1.36 0.10
CA GLU A 62 -6.01 2.63 0.03
C GLU A 62 -7.38 2.47 -0.65
N GLY A 63 -7.58 1.36 -1.36
CA GLY A 63 -8.72 1.14 -2.25
C GLY A 63 -9.94 0.50 -1.58
N ALA A 64 -10.65 -0.32 -2.36
CA ALA A 64 -11.92 -0.91 -1.96
C ALA A 64 -11.81 -1.77 -0.69
N LEU A 65 -10.71 -2.51 -0.54
CA LEU A 65 -10.48 -3.35 0.62
C LEU A 65 -10.37 -2.53 1.91
N ALA A 66 -9.56 -1.46 1.92
CA ALA A 66 -9.41 -0.61 3.09
C ALA A 66 -10.71 0.10 3.46
N THR A 67 -11.48 0.54 2.46
CA THR A 67 -12.77 1.21 2.66
C THR A 67 -13.81 0.27 3.30
N ALA A 68 -13.79 -1.02 2.95
CA ALA A 68 -14.68 -2.02 3.55
C ALA A 68 -14.16 -2.57 4.89
N PHE A 69 -12.84 -2.73 5.03
CA PHE A 69 -12.19 -3.30 6.21
C PHE A 69 -12.18 -2.35 7.41
N ILE A 70 -11.77 -1.09 7.23
CA ILE A 70 -11.56 -0.14 8.33
C ILE A 70 -12.82 0.05 9.18
N PRO A 71 -14.04 0.26 8.63
CA PRO A 71 -15.24 0.43 9.44
C PRO A 71 -15.57 -0.80 10.28
N VAL A 72 -15.38 -2.00 9.72
CA VAL A 72 -15.63 -3.27 10.42
C VAL A 72 -14.62 -3.47 11.55
N PHE A 73 -13.34 -3.28 11.25
CA PHE A 73 -12.27 -3.41 12.23
C PHE A 73 -12.42 -2.42 13.38
N VAL A 74 -12.69 -1.14 13.08
CA VAL A 74 -12.87 -0.09 14.10
C VAL A 74 -14.09 -0.38 14.98
N ARG A 75 -15.20 -0.85 14.38
CA ARG A 75 -16.40 -1.25 15.13
C ARG A 75 -16.09 -2.37 16.11
N ASP A 76 -15.38 -3.41 15.67
CA ASP A 76 -15.07 -4.56 16.53
C ASP A 76 -13.97 -4.22 17.55
N LEU A 77 -13.09 -3.25 17.27
CA LEU A 77 -12.06 -2.78 18.19
C LEU A 77 -12.63 -2.01 19.40
N GLN A 78 -13.81 -1.40 19.25
CA GLN A 78 -14.49 -0.66 20.31
C GLN A 78 -15.24 -1.58 21.30
N LYS A 79 -15.39 -2.87 20.98
CA LYS A 79 -15.97 -3.86 21.90
C LYS A 79 -15.02 -4.12 23.09
N PRO A 80 -15.57 -4.49 24.26
CA PRO A 80 -14.75 -4.90 25.40
C PRO A 80 -13.84 -6.08 25.07
N ASP A 81 -14.36 -7.03 24.30
CA ASP A 81 -13.61 -8.13 23.72
C ASP A 81 -13.14 -7.77 22.31
N ARG A 82 -11.83 -7.61 22.15
CA ARG A 82 -11.18 -7.24 20.88
C ARG A 82 -10.80 -8.45 20.04
N THR A 83 -11.09 -9.67 20.50
CA THR A 83 -10.69 -10.91 19.81
C THR A 83 -11.21 -10.96 18.38
N ASP A 84 -12.45 -10.52 18.17
CA ASP A 84 -13.06 -10.46 16.82
C ASP A 84 -12.32 -9.50 15.88
N ALA A 85 -11.91 -8.32 16.37
CA ALA A 85 -11.17 -7.34 15.58
C ALA A 85 -9.83 -7.93 15.11
N TRP A 86 -9.09 -8.57 16.01
CA TRP A 86 -7.81 -9.21 15.70
C TRP A 86 -7.98 -10.43 14.79
N ARG A 87 -9.07 -11.19 14.94
CA ARG A 87 -9.38 -12.33 14.08
C ARG A 87 -9.63 -11.90 12.64
N ILE A 88 -10.42 -10.84 12.44
CA ILE A 88 -10.68 -10.28 11.11
C ILE A 88 -9.41 -9.67 10.52
N ALA A 89 -8.64 -8.91 11.31
CA ALA A 89 -7.37 -8.35 10.86
C ALA A 89 -6.38 -9.44 10.42
N SER A 90 -6.22 -10.49 11.23
CA SER A 90 -5.35 -11.62 10.92
C SER A 90 -5.83 -12.36 9.67
N ALA A 91 -7.12 -12.63 9.55
CA ALA A 91 -7.68 -13.31 8.37
C ALA A 91 -7.43 -12.50 7.08
N VAL A 92 -7.73 -11.20 7.09
CA VAL A 92 -7.49 -10.31 5.94
C VAL A 92 -6.01 -10.22 5.60
N PHE A 93 -5.15 -10.07 6.61
CA PHE A 93 -3.71 -9.98 6.42
C PHE A 93 -3.12 -11.27 5.85
N THR A 94 -3.51 -12.43 6.39
CA THR A 94 -3.08 -13.74 5.88
C THR A 94 -3.55 -13.96 4.44
N LEU A 95 -4.82 -13.66 4.13
CA LEU A 95 -5.36 -13.82 2.78
C LEU A 95 -4.67 -12.89 1.77
N LEU A 96 -4.48 -11.62 2.12
CA LEU A 96 -3.75 -10.66 1.29
C LEU A 96 -2.31 -11.09 1.05
N THR A 97 -1.61 -11.51 2.11
CA THR A 97 -0.22 -11.96 2.02
C THR A 97 -0.13 -13.16 1.10
N LEU A 98 -0.95 -14.19 1.33
CA LEU A 98 -0.98 -15.39 0.50
C LEU A 98 -1.29 -15.05 -0.96
N PHE A 99 -2.32 -14.23 -1.20
CA PHE A 99 -2.71 -13.81 -2.55
C PHE A 99 -1.57 -13.07 -3.27
N LEU A 100 -0.98 -12.06 -2.63
CA LEU A 100 0.11 -11.28 -3.22
C LEU A 100 1.36 -12.14 -3.44
N SER A 101 1.69 -13.04 -2.50
CA SER A 101 2.80 -13.99 -2.66
C SER A 101 2.58 -14.91 -3.86
N VAL A 102 1.36 -15.44 -4.06
CA VAL A 102 1.03 -16.27 -5.23
C VAL A 102 1.17 -15.45 -6.52
N VAL A 103 0.64 -14.22 -6.55
CA VAL A 103 0.76 -13.34 -7.73
C VAL A 103 2.23 -13.08 -8.07
N VAL A 104 3.06 -12.78 -7.08
CA VAL A 104 4.51 -12.55 -7.27
C VAL A 104 5.19 -13.83 -7.76
N ALA A 105 4.94 -14.97 -7.11
CA ALA A 105 5.54 -16.25 -7.50
C ALA A 105 5.18 -16.64 -8.94
N VAL A 106 3.91 -16.47 -9.35
CA VAL A 106 3.47 -16.73 -10.73
C VAL A 106 4.17 -15.80 -11.72
N ALA A 107 4.32 -14.52 -11.38
CA ALA A 107 5.02 -13.57 -12.24
C ALA A 107 6.51 -13.93 -12.39
N GLU A 108 7.19 -14.29 -11.29
CA GLU A 108 8.60 -14.71 -11.32
C GLU A 108 8.79 -16.00 -12.14
N ILE A 109 7.94 -17.01 -11.94
CA ILE A 109 7.97 -18.26 -12.72
C ILE A 109 7.72 -17.97 -14.20
N GLY A 110 6.76 -17.09 -14.53
CA GLY A 110 6.47 -16.70 -15.91
C GLY A 110 7.66 -16.03 -16.60
N ILE A 111 8.32 -15.10 -15.90
CA ILE A 111 9.55 -14.45 -16.39
C ILE A 111 10.66 -15.49 -16.58
N TRP A 112 10.84 -16.40 -15.61
CA TRP A 112 11.87 -17.43 -15.67
C TRP A 112 11.66 -18.40 -16.85
N LEU A 113 10.42 -18.85 -17.08
CA LEU A 113 10.08 -19.70 -18.22
C LEU A 113 10.30 -19.00 -19.56
N TRP A 114 9.96 -17.71 -19.65
CA TRP A 114 10.22 -16.91 -20.85
C TRP A 114 11.72 -16.82 -21.16
N PHE A 115 12.57 -16.62 -20.14
CA PHE A 115 14.02 -16.60 -20.31
C PHE A 115 14.63 -17.95 -20.71
N LEU A 116 13.99 -19.08 -20.35
CA LEU A 116 14.48 -20.41 -20.73
C LEU A 116 14.11 -20.82 -22.16
N TRP A 117 13.03 -20.25 -22.70
CA TRP A 117 12.48 -20.60 -24.01
C TRP A 117 12.71 -19.52 -25.08
N GLY A 118 13.33 -18.39 -24.70
CA GLY A 118 13.62 -17.23 -25.55
C GLY A 118 15.09 -17.04 -25.88
#